data_AF-A0A422PXL0-F1
#
_entry.id   AF-A0A422PXL0-F1
#
_cell.length_a   1.000
_cell.length_b   1.000
_cell.length_c   1.000
_cell.angle_alpha   90.00
_cell.angle_beta   90.00
_cell.angle_gamma   90.00
#
_symmetry.space_group_name_H-M   'P 1'
#
loop_
_entity.id
_entity.type
_entity.pdbx_description
1 polymer ?
#
loop_
_entity_poly.entity_id
_entity_poly.type
_entity_poly.pdbx_seq_one_letter_code
_entity_poly.pdbx_strand_id
1 'polypeptide(L)'
;MVPSLLAINICIVSPSFDAAAIPLSWSLCPLEGHAGLRWERERSYRLMGLEEKVLHRGYGHPHCTVAQLSIRPSELDALRSAVRGVWVSMKGATERRDAVVTLAAIEEGPAFATTADGAEVHLPSIKIECSETLRALHENIVHAVRPFHVAPTTLEAGKAAFHPSFPADNAATVEWLTNYLSEYCLEAYSPHITLGASTMQWLAPSPVFKPTTVSWRDCRLVVSRMGNYCSCFEILD
;
A
#
# COMPACT_ATOMS: atom_id res chain seq x y z
N MET A 1 26.93 0.21 14.63
CA MET A 1 26.29 -0.17 13.35
C MET A 1 24.82 0.19 13.46
N VAL A 2 24.27 0.87 12.45
CA VAL A 2 22.81 1.11 12.40
C VAL A 2 22.14 -0.23 12.09
N PRO A 3 21.15 -0.68 12.88
CA PRO A 3 20.48 -1.95 12.62
C PRO A 3 19.77 -1.89 11.26
N SER A 4 19.90 -2.96 10.48
CA SER A 4 19.11 -3.14 9.26
C SER A 4 17.64 -3.24 9.65
N LEU A 5 16.78 -2.57 8.89
CA LEU A 5 15.32 -2.56 9.07
C LEU A 5 14.64 -3.09 7.82
N LEU A 6 13.38 -3.51 7.96
CA LEU A 6 12.46 -3.78 6.87
C LEU A 6 11.28 -2.83 6.97
N ALA A 7 10.94 -2.15 5.87
CA ALA A 7 9.68 -1.44 5.73
C ALA A 7 8.59 -2.44 5.36
N ILE A 8 7.59 -2.60 6.24
CA ILE A 8 6.54 -3.62 6.13
C ILE A 8 5.19 -2.97 5.90
N ASN A 9 4.45 -3.51 4.95
CA ASN A 9 3.04 -3.23 4.72
C ASN A 9 2.22 -4.51 4.95
N ILE A 10 1.26 -4.42 5.86
CA ILE A 10 0.27 -5.45 6.11
C ILE A 10 -0.99 -5.01 5.39
N CYS A 11 -1.45 -5.81 4.43
CA CYS A 11 -2.49 -5.37 3.52
C CYS A 11 -3.43 -6.50 3.11
N ILE A 12 -4.66 -6.13 2.76
CA ILE A 12 -5.60 -7.02 2.09
C ILE A 12 -5.29 -7.02 0.59
N VAL A 13 -5.26 -8.21 0.00
CA VAL A 13 -5.18 -8.43 -1.44
C VAL A 13 -6.32 -9.34 -1.90
N SER A 14 -6.73 -9.23 -3.16
CA SER A 14 -7.73 -10.09 -3.78
C SER A 14 -7.59 -10.03 -5.31
N PRO A 15 -7.79 -11.14 -6.04
CA PRO A 15 -7.90 -11.10 -7.51
C PRO A 15 -8.98 -10.13 -8.02
N SER A 16 -10.02 -9.87 -7.22
CA SER A 16 -11.05 -8.88 -7.55
C SER A 16 -10.51 -7.44 -7.51
N PHE A 17 -9.45 -7.18 -6.75
CA PHE A 17 -8.76 -5.89 -6.78
C PHE A 17 -7.99 -5.73 -8.09
N ASP A 18 -7.40 -6.80 -8.61
CA ASP A 18 -6.68 -6.78 -9.89
C ASP A 18 -7.61 -6.35 -11.03
N ALA A 19 -8.79 -6.98 -11.10
CA ALA A 19 -9.82 -6.66 -12.10
C ALA A 19 -10.31 -5.19 -12.02
N ALA A 20 -10.34 -4.60 -10.81
CA ALA A 20 -10.79 -3.23 -10.61
C ALA A 20 -9.67 -2.19 -10.84
N ALA A 21 -8.46 -2.46 -10.36
CA ALA A 21 -7.38 -1.49 -10.26
C ALA A 21 -6.45 -1.50 -11.48
N ILE A 22 -6.10 -2.67 -12.04
CA ILE A 22 -5.12 -2.76 -13.13
C ILE A 22 -5.58 -1.99 -14.38
N PRO A 23 -6.84 -2.07 -14.83
CA PRO A 23 -7.31 -1.29 -15.99
C PRO A 23 -7.23 0.23 -15.76
N LEU A 24 -7.25 0.65 -14.50
CA LEU A 24 -7.17 2.06 -14.07
C LEU A 24 -5.75 2.45 -13.67
N SER A 25 -4.79 1.54 -13.71
CA SER A 25 -3.41 1.81 -13.32
C SER A 25 -2.67 2.50 -14.46
N TRP A 26 -2.44 3.80 -14.28
CA TRP A 26 -1.71 4.63 -15.24
C TRP A 26 -0.43 5.07 -14.54
N SER A 27 0.72 4.71 -15.12
CA SER A 27 2.02 4.93 -14.48
C SER A 27 2.62 6.27 -14.89
N LEU A 28 2.68 7.24 -13.98
CA LEU A 28 3.63 8.35 -14.01
C LEU A 28 4.26 8.50 -12.61
N CYS A 29 5.42 7.91 -12.35
CA CYS A 29 6.28 8.40 -11.26
C CYS A 29 7.27 9.42 -11.84
N PRO A 30 7.00 10.74 -11.80
CA PRO A 30 8.05 11.72 -11.99
C PRO A 30 8.92 11.78 -10.73
N LEU A 31 10.24 11.86 -10.94
CA LEU A 31 11.19 12.24 -9.89
C LEU A 31 11.00 13.72 -9.54
N GLU A 32 11.23 14.08 -8.27
CA GLU A 32 11.43 15.47 -7.88
C GLU A 32 12.63 16.06 -8.64
N GLY A 33 12.41 17.18 -9.33
CA GLY A 33 13.48 18.08 -9.77
C GLY A 33 13.90 18.07 -11.24
N HIS A 34 13.22 17.40 -12.18
CA HIS A 34 13.73 17.31 -13.56
C HIS A 34 12.72 17.64 -14.65
N ALA A 35 12.86 18.86 -15.18
CA ALA A 35 12.08 19.45 -16.25
C ALA A 35 12.31 18.83 -17.66
N GLY A 36 12.65 17.53 -17.77
CA GLY A 36 13.04 16.98 -19.08
C GLY A 36 13.20 15.46 -19.22
N LEU A 37 12.68 14.63 -18.32
CA LEU A 37 12.85 13.17 -18.43
C LEU A 37 11.77 12.49 -19.28
N ARG A 38 12.23 11.63 -20.20
CA ARG A 38 11.43 10.59 -20.87
C ARG A 38 11.12 9.47 -19.88
N TRP A 39 10.00 8.78 -20.12
CA TRP A 39 9.59 7.58 -19.38
C TRP A 39 10.74 6.58 -19.22
N GLU A 40 11.10 6.27 -17.97
CA GLU A 40 12.04 5.19 -17.65
C GLU A 40 11.27 4.01 -17.05
N ARG A 41 11.18 2.92 -17.82
CA ARG A 41 10.53 1.66 -17.44
C ARG A 41 10.99 1.13 -16.09
N GLU A 42 12.25 1.39 -15.73
CA GLU A 42 12.89 0.87 -14.52
C GLU A 42 12.57 1.67 -13.25
N ARG A 43 11.89 2.81 -13.38
CA ARG A 43 11.59 3.75 -12.27
C ARG A 43 10.10 4.03 -12.06
N SER A 44 9.25 3.53 -12.95
CA SER A 44 7.80 3.72 -12.87
C SER A 44 7.16 2.62 -12.02
N TYR A 45 6.36 2.98 -11.01
CA TYR A 45 5.51 2.02 -10.31
C TYR A 45 4.35 1.57 -11.21
N ARG A 46 4.09 0.27 -11.25
CA ARG A 46 2.97 -0.34 -11.98
C ARG A 46 2.28 -1.39 -11.12
N LEU A 47 1.00 -1.61 -11.38
CA LEU A 47 0.27 -2.73 -10.79
C LEU A 47 0.40 -3.98 -11.65
N MET A 48 0.47 -5.12 -11.00
CA MET A 48 0.40 -6.44 -11.63
C MET A 48 -0.53 -7.38 -10.86
N GLY A 49 -1.06 -8.38 -11.56
CA GLY A 49 -1.97 -9.37 -10.98
C GLY A 49 -1.30 -10.18 -9.87
N LEU A 50 -2.09 -10.61 -8.89
CA LEU A 50 -1.62 -11.40 -7.75
C LEU A 50 -1.13 -12.80 -8.18
N GLU A 51 -1.59 -13.31 -9.32
CA GLU A 51 -1.17 -14.58 -9.91
C GLU A 51 0.25 -14.57 -10.47
N GLU A 52 0.76 -13.38 -10.80
CA GLU A 52 2.14 -13.16 -11.20
C GLU A 52 3.00 -13.19 -9.92
N LYS A 53 3.16 -14.38 -9.34
CA LYS A 53 3.88 -14.67 -8.08
C LYS A 53 5.38 -14.36 -8.13
N VAL A 54 5.87 -13.75 -9.20
CA VAL A 54 7.27 -13.43 -9.43
C VAL A 54 7.48 -11.96 -9.08
N LEU A 55 8.55 -11.67 -8.35
CA LEU A 55 8.92 -10.29 -8.05
C LEU A 55 9.42 -9.59 -9.33
N HIS A 56 8.77 -8.50 -9.73
CA HIS A 56 9.21 -7.67 -10.84
C HIS A 56 9.65 -6.28 -10.38
N ARG A 57 10.79 -5.81 -10.90
CA ARG A 57 11.30 -4.47 -10.61
C ARG A 57 10.28 -3.40 -11.02
N GLY A 58 9.86 -2.55 -10.09
CA GLY A 58 8.89 -1.48 -10.34
C GLY A 58 7.42 -1.93 -10.40
N TYR A 59 7.11 -3.19 -10.10
CA TYR A 59 5.72 -3.66 -10.04
C TYR A 59 5.34 -4.05 -8.61
N GLY A 60 4.18 -3.57 -8.17
CA GLY A 60 3.54 -4.02 -6.94
C GLY A 60 2.14 -4.54 -7.20
N HIS A 61 1.48 -4.97 -6.14
CA HIS A 61 0.15 -5.57 -6.21
C HIS A 61 -0.93 -4.56 -5.79
N PRO A 62 -2.10 -4.58 -6.46
CA PRO A 62 -3.31 -3.93 -5.96
C PRO A 62 -3.61 -4.40 -4.54
N HIS A 63 -3.66 -3.48 -3.58
CA HIS A 63 -3.80 -3.81 -2.18
C HIS A 63 -4.53 -2.71 -1.42
N CYS A 64 -5.18 -3.09 -0.32
CA CYS A 64 -5.72 -2.19 0.69
C CYS A 64 -4.85 -2.30 1.94
N THR A 65 -4.09 -1.25 2.24
CA THR A 65 -3.23 -1.20 3.44
C THR A 65 -4.07 -1.31 4.71
N VAL A 66 -3.66 -2.19 5.62
CA VAL A 66 -4.22 -2.33 6.97
C VAL A 66 -3.27 -1.74 8.00
N ALA A 67 -1.96 -1.95 7.90
CA ALA A 67 -0.98 -1.32 8.78
C ALA A 67 0.39 -1.23 8.12
N GLN A 68 1.18 -0.23 8.49
CA GLN A 68 2.55 -0.04 8.02
C GLN A 68 3.48 0.22 9.19
N LEU A 69 4.68 -0.34 9.13
CA LEU A 69 5.70 -0.18 10.17
C LEU A 69 7.08 -0.59 9.65
N SER A 70 8.13 -0.02 10.23
CA SER A 70 9.48 -0.58 10.14
C SER A 70 9.74 -1.58 11.27
N ILE A 71 10.40 -2.70 10.97
CA ILE A 71 10.78 -3.74 11.93
C ILE A 71 12.25 -4.14 11.79
N ARG A 72 12.79 -4.89 12.76
CA ARG A 72 14.06 -5.61 12.54
C ARG A 72 13.81 -6.89 11.72
N PRO A 73 14.71 -7.28 10.80
CA PRO A 73 14.58 -8.53 10.05
C PRO A 73 14.38 -9.78 10.93
N SER A 74 15.02 -9.82 12.11
CA SER A 74 14.89 -10.92 13.07
C SER A 74 13.49 -11.10 13.67
N GLU A 75 12.62 -10.10 13.54
CA GLU A 75 11.27 -10.10 14.12
C GLU A 75 10.19 -10.47 13.09
N LEU A 76 10.55 -10.68 11.82
CA LEU A 76 9.60 -10.93 10.74
C LEU A 76 8.70 -12.15 11.00
N ASP A 77 9.25 -13.25 11.53
CA ASP A 77 8.48 -14.47 11.83
C ASP A 77 7.46 -14.24 12.96
N ALA A 78 7.86 -13.50 13.99
CA ALA A 78 7.01 -13.15 15.10
C ALA A 78 5.89 -12.19 14.66
N LEU A 79 6.22 -11.20 13.81
CA LEU A 79 5.25 -10.30 13.21
C LEU A 79 4.21 -11.08 12.38
N ARG A 80 4.67 -11.95 11.46
CA ARG A 80 3.78 -12.80 10.63
C ARG A 80 2.86 -13.66 11.49
N SER A 81 3.38 -14.21 12.58
CA SER A 81 2.60 -15.00 13.53
C SER A 81 1.52 -14.16 14.23
N ALA A 82 1.84 -12.94 14.65
CA ALA A 82 0.87 -12.01 15.26
C ALA A 82 -0.23 -11.60 14.27
N VAL A 83 0.14 -11.23 13.04
CA VAL A 83 -0.79 -10.88 11.96
C VAL A 83 -1.72 -12.06 11.64
N ARG A 84 -1.17 -13.27 11.50
CA ARG A 84 -1.94 -14.49 11.26
C ARG A 84 -2.90 -14.79 12.41
N GLY A 85 -2.47 -14.60 13.66
CA GLY A 85 -3.29 -14.79 14.85
C GLY A 85 -4.55 -13.91 14.83
N VAL A 86 -4.39 -12.62 14.48
CA VAL A 86 -5.51 -11.70 14.31
C VAL A 86 -6.42 -12.13 13.15
N TRP A 87 -5.85 -12.47 12.00
CA TRP A 87 -6.65 -12.90 10.85
C TRP A 87 -7.51 -14.13 11.15
N VAL A 88 -6.93 -15.15 11.79
CA VAL A 88 -7.64 -16.40 12.14
C VAL A 88 -8.72 -16.15 13.18
N SER A 89 -8.48 -15.31 14.19
CA SER A 89 -9.48 -15.02 15.23
C SER A 89 -10.71 -14.28 14.66
N MET A 90 -10.50 -13.47 13.62
CA MET A 90 -11.59 -12.73 12.95
C MET A 90 -12.32 -13.57 11.90
N LYS A 91 -11.63 -14.50 11.22
CA LYS A 91 -12.16 -15.25 10.08
C LYS A 91 -13.51 -15.93 10.35
N GLY A 92 -13.66 -16.60 11.50
CA GLY A 92 -14.90 -17.30 11.85
C GLY A 92 -16.09 -16.37 12.12
N ALA A 93 -15.84 -15.14 12.59
CA ALA A 93 -16.89 -14.14 12.82
C ALA A 93 -17.29 -13.44 11.52
N THR A 94 -16.32 -13.18 10.63
CA THR A 94 -16.56 -12.51 9.34
C THR A 94 -17.26 -13.41 8.34
N GLU A 95 -16.93 -14.71 8.30
CA GLU A 95 -17.58 -15.68 7.39
C GLU A 95 -19.06 -15.89 7.72
N ARG A 96 -19.46 -15.79 9.00
CA ARG A 96 -20.88 -15.92 9.41
C ARG A 96 -21.72 -14.69 9.07
N ARG A 97 -21.09 -13.56 8.78
CA ARG A 97 -21.76 -12.27 8.54
C ARG A 97 -21.80 -11.88 7.06
N ASP A 98 -21.34 -12.75 6.15
CA ASP A 98 -21.17 -12.46 4.73
C ASP A 98 -20.49 -11.09 4.50
N ALA A 99 -19.43 -10.83 5.27
CA ALA A 99 -18.73 -9.56 5.22
C ALA A 99 -18.16 -9.29 3.81
N VAL A 100 -18.17 -8.02 3.41
CA VAL A 100 -17.65 -7.56 2.12
C VAL A 100 -16.71 -6.36 2.29
N VAL A 101 -15.84 -6.18 1.30
CA VAL A 101 -15.06 -4.96 1.07
C VAL A 101 -15.71 -4.21 -0.09
N THR A 102 -16.19 -2.99 0.14
CA THR A 102 -16.82 -2.15 -0.89
C THR A 102 -15.79 -1.23 -1.53
N LEU A 103 -15.63 -1.33 -2.85
CA LEU A 103 -14.85 -0.41 -3.68
C LEU A 103 -15.84 0.65 -4.19
N ALA A 104 -15.83 1.84 -3.59
CA ALA A 104 -16.93 2.79 -3.69
C ALA A 104 -16.78 3.80 -4.83
N ALA A 105 -15.59 4.38 -4.99
CA ALA A 105 -15.37 5.48 -5.92
C ALA A 105 -13.90 5.59 -6.31
N ILE A 106 -13.63 6.33 -7.38
CA ILE A 106 -12.30 6.83 -7.70
C ILE A 106 -12.13 8.19 -7.02
N GLU A 107 -11.03 8.35 -6.30
CA GLU A 107 -10.59 9.61 -5.73
C GLU A 107 -9.32 10.08 -6.42
N GLU A 108 -9.20 11.39 -6.61
CA GLU A 108 -7.99 12.05 -7.14
C GLU A 108 -6.76 11.78 -6.27
N GLY A 109 -6.97 11.73 -4.95
CA GLY A 109 -5.90 11.53 -3.98
C GLY A 109 -4.99 12.76 -3.83
N PRO A 110 -3.93 12.65 -3.00
CA PRO A 110 -3.07 13.77 -2.71
C PRO A 110 -2.24 14.18 -3.93
N ALA A 111 -1.98 15.48 -4.06
CA ALA A 111 -0.91 15.98 -4.90
C ALA A 111 0.43 15.39 -4.43
N PHE A 112 1.17 14.82 -5.36
CA PHE A 112 2.36 14.03 -5.13
C PHE A 112 3.60 14.66 -5.72
N ALA A 113 3.48 15.27 -6.90
CA ALA A 113 4.58 15.97 -7.56
C ALA A 113 4.05 17.02 -8.54
N THR A 114 4.95 17.81 -9.12
CA THR A 114 4.65 18.72 -10.23
C THR A 114 5.56 18.39 -11.41
N THR A 115 4.99 18.32 -12.60
CA THR A 115 5.75 18.08 -13.84
C THR A 115 6.56 19.32 -14.26
N ALA A 116 7.45 19.13 -15.24
CA ALA A 116 8.28 20.18 -15.84
C ALA A 116 7.49 21.43 -16.29
N ASP A 117 6.31 21.19 -16.85
CA ASP A 117 5.39 22.16 -17.41
C ASP A 117 4.37 22.68 -16.39
N GLY A 118 4.52 22.32 -15.11
CA GLY A 118 3.73 22.86 -14.01
C GLY A 118 2.43 22.13 -13.72
N ALA A 119 2.17 20.97 -14.34
CA ALA A 119 0.98 20.18 -14.05
C ALA A 119 1.14 19.39 -12.74
N GLU A 120 0.11 19.37 -11.91
CA GLU A 120 0.09 18.56 -10.71
C GLU A 120 -0.07 17.06 -11.06
N VAL A 121 0.74 16.24 -10.40
CA VAL A 121 0.67 14.79 -10.42
C VAL A 121 0.10 14.35 -9.09
N HIS A 122 -0.96 13.56 -9.13
CA HIS A 122 -1.67 13.06 -7.96
C HIS A 122 -1.48 11.57 -7.81
N LEU A 123 -1.80 11.04 -6.63
CA LEU A 123 -1.89 9.60 -6.34
C LEU A 123 -3.35 9.15 -6.29
N PRO A 124 -3.99 8.95 -7.45
CA PRO A 124 -5.36 8.49 -7.51
C PRO A 124 -5.54 7.13 -6.87
N SER A 125 -6.73 6.91 -6.33
CA SER A 125 -7.05 5.68 -5.63
C SER A 125 -8.50 5.24 -5.83
N ILE A 126 -8.75 3.94 -5.66
CA ILE A 126 -10.09 3.43 -5.41
C ILE A 126 -10.35 3.57 -3.91
N LYS A 127 -11.33 4.38 -3.54
CA LYS A 127 -11.83 4.49 -2.17
C LYS A 127 -12.47 3.18 -1.74
N ILE A 128 -12.08 2.69 -0.56
CA ILE A 128 -12.75 1.56 0.09
C ILE A 128 -13.63 2.10 1.22
N GLU A 129 -14.86 1.61 1.33
CA GLU A 129 -15.68 1.93 2.51
C GLU A 129 -15.06 1.29 3.74
N CYS A 130 -14.82 2.09 4.77
CA CYS A 130 -14.33 1.58 6.04
C CYS A 130 -15.46 0.93 6.84
N SER A 131 -15.82 -0.29 6.46
CA SER A 131 -16.80 -1.11 7.20
C SER A 131 -16.34 -1.38 8.64
N GLU A 132 -17.27 -1.74 9.53
CA GLU A 132 -16.94 -2.15 10.91
C GLU A 132 -15.95 -3.31 10.94
N THR A 133 -16.06 -4.24 9.99
CA THR A 133 -15.14 -5.38 9.89
C THR A 133 -13.72 -4.93 9.53
N LEU A 134 -13.58 -4.03 8.55
CA LEU A 134 -12.29 -3.51 8.14
C LEU A 134 -11.66 -2.62 9.23
N ARG A 135 -12.48 -1.81 9.91
CA ARG A 135 -12.08 -1.01 11.07
C ARG A 135 -11.55 -1.89 12.20
N ALA A 136 -12.30 -2.92 12.59
CA ALA A 136 -11.89 -3.86 13.63
C ALA A 136 -10.60 -4.60 13.26
N LEU A 137 -10.42 -4.98 11.98
CA LEU A 137 -9.18 -5.60 11.51
C LEU A 137 -8.01 -4.64 11.67
N HIS A 138 -8.17 -3.40 11.18
CA HIS A 138 -7.15 -2.35 11.29
C HIS A 138 -6.72 -2.14 12.75
N GLU A 139 -7.68 -1.94 13.65
CA GLU A 139 -7.41 -1.73 15.07
C GLU A 139 -6.67 -2.92 15.70
N ASN A 140 -7.15 -4.15 15.48
CA ASN A 140 -6.53 -5.35 16.04
C ASN A 140 -5.11 -5.56 15.51
N ILE A 141 -4.88 -5.32 14.21
CA ILE A 141 -3.55 -5.42 13.61
C ILE A 141 -2.64 -4.33 14.19
N VAL A 142 -3.06 -3.06 14.21
CA VAL A 142 -2.24 -1.96 14.76
C VAL A 142 -1.81 -2.26 16.20
N HIS A 143 -2.72 -2.74 17.05
CA HIS A 143 -2.37 -3.12 18.43
C HIS A 143 -1.39 -4.28 18.49
N ALA A 144 -1.61 -5.33 17.69
CA ALA A 144 -0.76 -6.52 17.68
C ALA A 144 0.66 -6.23 17.16
N VAL A 145 0.81 -5.30 16.22
CA VAL A 145 2.09 -5.07 15.54
C VAL A 145 2.93 -3.93 16.13
N ARG A 146 2.31 -3.02 16.90
CA ARG A 146 2.98 -1.89 17.54
C ARG A 146 4.25 -2.27 18.32
N PRO A 147 4.33 -3.40 19.06
CA PRO A 147 5.54 -3.77 19.78
C PRO A 147 6.76 -4.07 18.89
N PHE A 148 6.56 -4.39 17.61
CA PHE A 148 7.65 -4.67 16.66
C PHE A 148 8.17 -3.42 15.96
N HIS A 149 7.51 -2.27 16.14
CA HIS A 149 7.89 -1.07 15.42
C HIS A 149 9.23 -0.52 15.92
N VAL A 150 10.16 -0.34 14.99
CA VAL A 150 11.46 0.29 15.22
C VAL A 150 11.62 1.44 14.25
N ALA A 151 11.42 2.67 14.74
CA ALA A 151 11.61 3.87 13.94
C ALA A 151 13.05 3.98 13.42
N PRO A 152 13.27 4.31 12.13
CA PRO A 152 14.61 4.52 11.60
C PRO A 152 15.26 5.74 12.26
N THR A 153 16.52 5.60 12.69
CA THR A 153 17.25 6.68 13.39
C THR A 153 17.85 7.73 12.45
N THR A 154 17.90 7.44 11.15
CA THR A 154 18.43 8.33 10.10
C THR A 154 17.62 8.16 8.81
N LEU A 155 17.61 9.17 7.95
CA LEU A 155 16.97 9.10 6.65
C LEU A 155 17.53 7.94 5.80
N GLU A 156 18.84 7.76 5.78
CA GLU A 156 19.49 6.68 5.02
C GLU A 156 19.08 5.29 5.49
N ALA A 157 18.98 5.09 6.81
CA ALA A 157 18.48 3.83 7.37
C ALA A 157 17.01 3.59 7.01
N GLY A 158 16.20 4.66 7.00
CA GLY A 158 14.81 4.61 6.57
C GLY A 158 14.68 4.23 5.09
N LYS A 159 15.46 4.87 4.21
CA LYS A 159 15.48 4.54 2.77
C LYS A 159 15.92 3.10 2.52
N ALA A 160 16.95 2.63 3.23
CA ALA A 160 17.47 1.27 3.12
C ALA A 160 16.49 0.18 3.60
N ALA A 161 15.45 0.54 4.38
CA ALA A 161 14.45 -0.41 4.86
C ALA A 161 13.51 -0.90 3.75
N PHE A 162 13.27 -0.06 2.74
CA PHE A 162 12.45 -0.38 1.57
C PHE A 162 13.10 -1.45 0.69
N HIS A 163 12.31 -2.05 -0.19
CA HIS A 163 12.77 -3.13 -1.07
C HIS A 163 13.83 -2.60 -2.06
N PRO A 164 15.00 -3.26 -2.21
CA PRO A 164 16.11 -2.75 -3.04
C PRO A 164 15.77 -2.63 -4.53
N SER A 165 14.83 -3.43 -5.04
CA SER A 165 14.33 -3.31 -6.42
C SER A 165 13.39 -2.11 -6.64
N PHE A 166 12.88 -1.49 -5.58
CA PHE A 166 12.09 -0.26 -5.66
C PHE A 166 12.30 0.58 -4.38
N PRO A 167 13.50 1.16 -4.19
CA PRO A 167 13.89 1.82 -2.94
C PRO A 167 13.22 3.18 -2.79
N ALA A 168 13.07 3.66 -1.56
CA ALA A 168 12.62 5.03 -1.32
C ALA A 168 13.65 6.05 -1.82
N ASP A 169 13.19 7.05 -2.56
CA ASP A 169 14.04 8.11 -3.14
C ASP A 169 13.94 9.45 -2.40
N ASN A 170 12.83 9.70 -1.71
CA ASN A 170 12.52 10.95 -1.02
C ASN A 170 12.38 10.80 0.51
N ALA A 171 12.34 11.93 1.21
CA ALA A 171 12.17 11.96 2.67
C ALA A 171 10.71 11.69 3.10
N ALA A 172 9.73 12.15 2.31
CA ALA A 172 8.31 12.03 2.62
C ALA A 172 7.87 10.57 2.81
N THR A 173 8.40 9.64 2.00
CA THR A 173 8.09 8.21 2.10
C THR A 173 8.63 7.60 3.40
N VAL A 174 9.81 8.03 3.85
CA VAL A 174 10.41 7.60 5.12
C VAL A 174 9.67 8.21 6.31
N GLU A 175 9.30 9.49 6.21
CA GLU A 175 8.51 10.20 7.21
C GLU A 175 7.14 9.55 7.40
N TRP A 176 6.45 9.23 6.30
CA TRP A 176 5.19 8.50 6.32
C TRP A 176 5.29 7.20 7.12
N LEU A 177 6.30 6.37 6.81
CA LEU A 177 6.54 5.10 7.52
C LEU A 177 6.83 5.31 9.01
N THR A 178 7.55 6.38 9.35
CA THR A 178 7.92 6.70 10.73
C THR A 178 6.71 7.14 11.54
N ASN A 179 5.82 7.92 10.94
CA ASN A 179 4.68 8.55 11.62
C ASN A 179 3.39 7.70 11.53
N TYR A 180 3.36 6.62 10.73
CA TYR A 180 2.15 5.85 10.47
C TYR A 180 1.41 5.41 11.75
N LEU A 181 2.13 4.77 12.68
CA LEU A 181 1.51 4.23 13.91
C LEU A 181 1.16 5.29 14.96
N SER A 182 1.57 6.54 14.77
CA SER A 182 1.23 7.67 15.65
C SER A 182 0.19 8.61 15.04
N GLU A 183 0.18 8.78 13.72
CA GLU A 183 -0.57 9.84 13.04
C GLU A 183 -1.55 9.35 11.95
N TYR A 184 -1.23 8.25 11.25
CA TYR A 184 -1.97 7.82 10.06
C TYR A 184 -2.75 6.50 10.24
N CYS A 185 -2.93 6.09 11.50
CA CYS A 185 -3.71 4.92 11.87
C CYS A 185 -4.88 5.29 12.79
N LEU A 186 -5.67 4.28 13.17
CA LEU A 186 -6.85 4.39 14.02
C LEU A 186 -7.84 5.42 13.47
N GLU A 187 -8.08 6.53 14.16
CA GLU A 187 -9.04 7.56 13.74
C GLU A 187 -8.74 8.12 12.34
N ALA A 188 -7.46 8.21 11.97
CA ALA A 188 -7.02 8.70 10.66
C ALA A 188 -7.06 7.64 9.54
N TYR A 189 -7.45 6.40 9.85
CA TYR A 189 -7.45 5.32 8.87
C TYR A 189 -8.46 5.55 7.74
N SER A 190 -7.91 5.68 6.53
CA SER A 190 -8.62 5.90 5.26
C SER A 190 -8.24 4.80 4.26
N PRO A 191 -8.99 3.70 4.19
CA PRO A 191 -8.64 2.56 3.34
C PRO A 191 -8.88 2.86 1.86
N HIS A 192 -7.90 2.53 1.04
CA HIS A 192 -7.94 2.75 -0.41
C HIS A 192 -7.00 1.79 -1.14
N ILE A 193 -7.12 1.73 -2.47
CA ILE A 193 -6.16 1.07 -3.38
C ILE A 193 -5.56 2.14 -4.28
N THR A 194 -4.28 2.44 -4.09
CA THR A 194 -3.56 3.41 -4.94
C THR A 194 -3.37 2.85 -6.36
N LEU A 195 -3.67 3.65 -7.37
CA LEU A 195 -3.66 3.26 -8.78
C LEU A 195 -2.33 3.55 -9.49
N GLY A 196 -1.43 4.23 -8.81
CA GLY A 196 -0.22 4.81 -9.38
C GLY A 196 -0.27 6.32 -9.24
N ALA A 197 0.61 7.02 -9.95
CA ALA A 197 0.62 8.48 -10.02
C ALA A 197 0.23 8.94 -11.43
N SER A 198 -0.59 9.99 -11.52
CA SER A 198 -1.14 10.48 -12.79
C SER A 198 -1.35 11.98 -12.75
N THR A 199 -1.23 12.63 -13.91
CA THR A 199 -1.83 13.95 -14.10
C THR A 199 -3.36 13.76 -14.24
N MET A 200 -4.12 14.64 -13.60
CA MET A 200 -5.57 14.49 -13.37
C MET A 200 -6.45 14.39 -14.63
N GLN A 201 -5.94 14.76 -15.80
CA GLN A 201 -6.71 14.84 -17.04
C GLN A 201 -7.35 13.50 -17.48
N TRP A 202 -6.89 12.36 -16.96
CA TRP A 202 -7.33 11.03 -17.39
C TRP A 202 -8.40 10.36 -16.50
N LEU A 203 -8.71 10.92 -15.32
CA LEU A 203 -9.58 10.26 -14.32
C LEU A 203 -10.95 10.92 -14.11
N ALA A 204 -11.25 12.01 -14.81
CA ALA A 204 -12.60 12.57 -14.92
C ALA A 204 -13.58 11.46 -15.35
N PRO A 205 -14.80 11.43 -14.78
CA PRO A 205 -15.52 10.22 -14.37
C PRO A 205 -15.40 9.13 -15.43
N SER A 206 -14.41 8.27 -15.24
CA SER A 206 -14.12 7.24 -16.20
C SER A 206 -15.30 6.27 -16.19
N PRO A 207 -16.01 6.06 -17.31
CA PRO A 207 -17.12 5.10 -17.38
C PRO A 207 -16.66 3.64 -17.14
N VAL A 208 -15.34 3.45 -16.96
CA VAL A 208 -14.68 2.16 -16.75
C VAL A 208 -14.82 1.68 -15.31
N PHE A 209 -14.85 2.56 -14.30
CA PHE A 209 -15.02 2.12 -12.92
C PHE A 209 -16.50 1.99 -12.56
N LYS A 210 -16.88 0.83 -12.05
CA LYS A 210 -18.19 0.60 -11.44
C LYS A 210 -17.97 0.23 -9.97
N PRO A 211 -18.68 0.89 -9.03
CA PRO A 211 -18.66 0.48 -7.64
C PRO A 211 -18.98 -1.01 -7.52
N THR A 212 -18.23 -1.71 -6.70
CA THR A 212 -18.33 -3.16 -6.58
C THR A 212 -18.04 -3.63 -5.16
N THR A 213 -18.41 -4.86 -4.86
CA THR A 213 -18.15 -5.50 -3.57
C THR A 213 -17.32 -6.75 -3.78
N VAL A 214 -16.39 -6.99 -2.86
CA VAL A 214 -15.55 -8.19 -2.83
C VAL A 214 -15.89 -8.95 -1.57
N SER A 215 -16.22 -10.23 -1.70
CA SER A 215 -16.47 -11.05 -0.51
C SER A 215 -15.20 -11.17 0.32
N TRP A 216 -15.33 -11.02 1.64
CA TRP A 216 -14.20 -11.15 2.56
C TRP A 216 -13.51 -12.51 2.46
N ARG A 217 -14.23 -13.55 2.06
CA ARG A 217 -13.67 -14.91 1.84
C ARG A 217 -12.69 -14.97 0.66
N ASP A 218 -12.83 -14.05 -0.29
CA ASP A 218 -11.98 -13.92 -1.49
C ASP A 218 -10.80 -12.97 -1.24
N CYS A 219 -10.74 -12.39 -0.03
CA CYS A 219 -9.63 -11.56 0.43
C CYS A 219 -8.60 -12.40 1.18
N ARG A 220 -7.34 -11.96 1.11
CA ARG A 220 -6.23 -12.49 1.91
C ARG A 220 -5.55 -11.33 2.62
N LEU A 221 -5.18 -11.54 3.88
CA LEU A 221 -4.27 -10.65 4.58
C LEU A 221 -2.84 -11.14 4.37
N VAL A 222 -1.96 -10.27 3.89
CA VAL A 222 -0.56 -10.59 3.62
C VAL A 222 0.37 -9.63 4.34
N VAL A 223 1.56 -10.12 4.67
CA VAL A 223 2.70 -9.28 5.03
C VAL A 223 3.54 -9.07 3.79
N SER A 224 3.86 -7.81 3.47
CA SER A 224 4.70 -7.48 2.32
C SER A 224 5.83 -6.54 2.70
N ARG A 225 6.95 -6.64 1.97
CA ARG A 225 7.98 -5.62 2.00
C ARG A 225 7.56 -4.46 1.10
N MET A 226 7.67 -3.26 1.64
CA MET A 226 7.32 -2.04 0.94
C MET A 226 8.34 -1.70 -0.13
N GLY A 227 7.87 -1.31 -1.31
CA GLY A 227 8.63 -0.49 -2.23
C GLY A 227 8.41 1.00 -1.95
N ASN A 228 9.02 1.88 -2.76
CA ASN A 228 8.77 3.31 -2.70
C ASN A 228 7.27 3.63 -2.73
N TYR A 229 6.90 4.76 -2.15
CA TYR A 229 5.49 5.19 -1.99
C TYR A 229 4.63 4.14 -1.28
N CYS A 230 5.24 3.39 -0.37
CA CYS A 230 4.55 2.45 0.50
C CYS A 230 3.80 1.31 -0.22
N SER A 231 4.24 0.99 -1.44
CA SER A 231 3.64 -0.05 -2.29
C SER A 231 3.84 -1.47 -1.75
N CYS A 232 2.83 -2.32 -1.87
CA CYS A 232 2.95 -3.77 -1.66
C CYS A 232 3.79 -4.36 -2.80
N PHE A 233 5.08 -4.57 -2.55
CA PHE A 233 6.06 -4.86 -3.60
C PHE A 233 6.52 -6.32 -3.60
N GLU A 234 6.85 -6.87 -2.43
CA GLU A 234 7.23 -8.28 -2.27
C GLU A 234 6.34 -8.90 -1.20
N ILE A 235 5.54 -9.91 -1.55
CA ILE A 235 4.74 -10.66 -0.57
C ILE A 235 5.66 -11.61 0.20
N LEU A 236 5.70 -11.45 1.53
CA LEU A 236 6.51 -12.23 2.48
C LEU A 236 5.69 -13.32 3.21
N ASP A 237 4.47 -13.56 2.71
CA ASP A 237 3.38 -14.40 3.24
C ASP A 237 2.57 -13.72 4.36
#